data_AF-A0A956TZ02-F1
#
_entry.id   AF-A0A956TZ02-F1
#
_cell.length_a   1.000
_cell.length_b   1.000
_cell.length_c   1.000
_cell.angle_alpha   90.00
_cell.angle_beta   90.00
_cell.angle_gamma   90.00
#
_symmetry.space_group_name_H-M   'P 1'
#
loop_
_entity.id
_entity.type
_entity.pdbx_description
1 polymer ?
#
loop_
_entity_poly.entity_id
_entity_poly.type
_entity_poly.pdbx_seq_one_letter_code
_entity_poly.pdbx_strand_id
1 'polypeptide(L)'
;AEIVDWEEALNQKWPSLRFGAMKIEEDGGHHVFEVELFLDGLDPDAVQAELYAEGVGGGAPVRQPMTRVKHQESEEACVYSARVPSTRPVSDYTPRLIPHRPGVSVPLEAAQILWQR
;
A
#
# COMPACT_ATOMS: atom_id res chain seq x y z
N ALA A 1 10.38 22.28 9.81
CA ALA A 1 10.81 21.15 10.66
C ALA A 1 10.01 19.90 10.30
N GLU A 2 8.69 19.99 10.24
CA GLU A 2 7.79 18.83 10.09
C GLU A 2 8.06 17.89 8.88
N ILE A 3 8.60 18.37 7.76
CA ILE A 3 8.99 17.52 6.61
C ILE A 3 10.23 16.67 6.92
N VAL A 4 11.21 17.26 7.60
CA VAL A 4 12.43 16.57 8.01
C VAL A 4 12.10 15.52 9.07
N ASP A 5 11.29 15.87 10.08
CA ASP A 5 10.89 14.94 11.13
C ASP A 5 10.12 13.71 10.58
N TRP A 6 9.25 13.94 9.59
CA TRP A 6 8.54 12.86 8.89
C TRP A 6 9.49 11.97 8.08
N GLU A 7 10.42 12.57 7.33
CA GLU A 7 11.38 11.82 6.52
C GLU A 7 12.32 10.98 7.40
N GLU A 8 12.78 11.52 8.53
CA GLU A 8 13.60 10.78 9.50
C GLU A 8 12.84 9.61 10.14
N ALA A 9 11.59 9.83 10.57
CA ALA A 9 10.74 8.77 11.10
C ALA A 9 10.49 7.67 10.07
N LEU A 10 10.22 8.07 8.82
CA LEU A 10 10.00 7.14 7.72
C LEU A 10 11.27 6.33 7.41
N ASN A 11 12.44 6.97 7.31
CA ASN A 11 13.71 6.28 7.08
C ASN A 11 14.09 5.31 8.20
N GLN A 12 13.80 5.66 9.46
CA GLN A 12 14.08 4.79 10.60
C GLN A 12 13.16 3.57 10.64
N LYS A 13 11.88 3.74 10.29
CA LYS A 13 10.84 2.72 10.43
C LYS A 13 10.58 1.91 9.17
N TRP A 14 10.93 2.41 7.99
CA TRP A 14 10.70 1.70 6.72
C TRP A 14 11.18 0.24 6.72
N PRO A 15 12.37 -0.09 7.25
CA PRO A 15 12.88 -1.46 7.26
C PRO A 15 12.08 -2.43 8.16
N SER A 16 11.31 -1.92 9.13
CA SER A 16 10.45 -2.76 10.00
C SER A 16 9.04 -2.96 9.44
N LEU A 17 8.65 -2.20 8.40
CA LEU A 17 7.37 -2.38 7.72
C LEU A 17 7.35 -3.71 6.97
N ARG A 18 6.22 -4.43 7.07
CA ARG A 18 6.05 -5.71 6.37
C ARG A 18 4.61 -5.98 5.98
N PHE A 19 4.48 -6.70 4.89
CA PHE A 19 3.23 -7.31 4.47
C PHE A 19 2.94 -8.57 5.31
N GLY A 20 1.67 -8.73 5.68
CA GLY A 20 1.13 -9.90 6.36
C GLY A 20 0.37 -10.81 5.39
N ALA A 21 -0.73 -11.39 5.89
CA ALA A 21 -1.62 -12.16 5.04
C ALA A 21 -2.25 -11.28 3.95
N MET A 22 -2.44 -11.88 2.77
CA MET A 22 -3.22 -11.30 1.68
C MET A 22 -4.38 -12.24 1.37
N LYS A 23 -5.57 -11.66 1.27
CA LYS A 23 -6.81 -12.34 0.87
C LYS A 23 -7.34 -11.69 -0.39
N ILE A 24 -7.89 -12.50 -1.27
CA ILE A 24 -8.49 -12.04 -2.52
C ILE A 24 -9.86 -12.68 -2.64
N GLU A 25 -10.88 -11.86 -2.90
CA GLU A 25 -12.24 -12.29 -3.14
C GLU A 25 -12.72 -11.80 -4.50
N GLU A 26 -13.66 -12.53 -5.11
CA GLU A 26 -14.38 -12.07 -6.28
C GLU A 26 -15.75 -11.53 -5.87
N ASP A 27 -16.02 -10.27 -6.21
CA ASP A 27 -17.29 -9.60 -5.95
C ASP A 27 -17.79 -8.91 -7.22
N GLY A 28 -18.86 -9.45 -7.82
CA GLY A 28 -19.59 -8.78 -8.89
C GLY A 28 -18.72 -8.29 -10.05
N GLY A 29 -17.81 -9.12 -10.55
CA GLY A 29 -16.88 -8.76 -11.65
C GLY A 29 -15.69 -7.91 -11.22
N HIS A 30 -15.36 -7.92 -9.93
CA HIS A 30 -14.18 -7.28 -9.38
C HIS A 30 -13.38 -8.25 -8.53
N HIS A 31 -12.08 -8.05 -8.48
CA HIS A 31 -11.22 -8.61 -7.47
C HIS A 31 -11.12 -7.62 -6.31
N VAL A 32 -11.43 -8.09 -5.11
CA VAL A 32 -11.26 -7.35 -3.86
C VAL A 32 -10.04 -7.92 -3.15
N PHE A 33 -9.00 -7.12 -3.02
CA PHE A 33 -7.80 -7.49 -2.28
C PHE A 33 -7.88 -6.92 -0.89
N GLU A 34 -7.58 -7.74 0.10
CA GLU A 34 -7.34 -7.32 1.48
C GLU A 34 -5.93 -7.74 1.88
N VAL A 35 -5.17 -6.81 2.44
CA VAL A 35 -3.77 -7.01 2.78
C VAL A 35 -3.51 -6.49 4.18
N GLU A 36 -2.88 -7.31 5.00
CA GLU A 36 -2.37 -6.91 6.30
C GLU A 36 -1.04 -6.16 6.15
N LEU A 37 -0.90 -5.06 6.88
CA LEU A 37 0.31 -4.25 6.96
C LEU A 37 0.70 -4.04 8.42
N PHE A 38 1.92 -4.43 8.75
CA PHE A 38 2.52 -4.17 10.05
C PHE A 38 3.36 -2.90 9.92
N LEU A 39 2.94 -1.84 10.62
CA LEU A 39 3.55 -0.52 10.50
C LEU A 39 4.55 -0.18 11.62
N ASP A 40 4.70 -1.06 12.63
CA ASP A 40 5.68 -0.90 13.72
C ASP A 40 5.63 0.48 14.42
N GLY A 41 4.40 1.00 14.59
CA GLY A 41 4.14 2.31 15.21
C GLY A 41 4.32 3.51 14.29
N LEU A 42 4.64 3.31 13.00
CA LEU A 42 4.59 4.37 11.99
C LEU A 42 3.13 4.81 11.78
N ASP A 43 2.92 6.12 11.65
CA ASP A 43 1.61 6.69 11.34
C ASP A 43 1.08 6.12 10.01
N PRO A 44 -0.11 5.50 9.98
CA PRO A 44 -0.74 5.04 8.74
C PRO A 44 -0.87 6.11 7.65
N ASP A 45 -0.99 7.39 8.03
CA ASP A 45 -1.10 8.49 7.06
C ASP A 45 0.26 8.89 6.45
N ALA A 46 1.37 8.41 7.02
CA ALA A 46 2.72 8.59 6.48
C ALA A 46 3.04 7.62 5.32
N VAL A 47 2.12 6.71 5.00
CA VAL A 47 2.27 5.70 3.94
C VAL A 47 0.99 5.57 3.12
N GLN A 48 1.13 5.09 1.89
CA GLN A 48 0.00 4.75 1.05
C GLN A 48 0.19 3.33 0.49
N ALA A 49 -0.76 2.47 0.78
CA ALA A 49 -0.84 1.15 0.18
C ALA A 49 -1.52 1.25 -1.19
N GLU A 50 -0.97 0.57 -2.20
CA GLU A 50 -1.50 0.53 -3.55
C GLU A 50 -1.50 -0.90 -4.09
N LEU A 51 -2.51 -1.24 -4.88
CA LEU A 51 -2.39 -2.33 -5.85
C LEU A 51 -1.78 -1.78 -7.12
N TYR A 52 -0.64 -2.34 -7.50
CA TYR A 52 0.06 -2.00 -8.70
C TYR A 52 -0.06 -3.11 -9.73
N ALA A 53 -0.31 -2.76 -11.00
CA ALA A 53 -0.15 -3.68 -12.11
C ALA A 53 0.56 -2.99 -13.27
N GLU A 54 1.42 -3.73 -13.96
CA GLU A 54 2.08 -3.24 -15.16
C GLU A 54 1.06 -2.87 -16.26
N GLY A 55 1.47 -1.96 -17.13
CA GLY A 55 0.70 -1.58 -18.30
C GLY A 55 0.63 -2.73 -19.30
N VAL A 56 -0.57 -3.06 -19.78
CA VAL A 56 -0.74 -4.04 -20.85
C VAL A 56 -0.53 -3.35 -22.19
N GLY A 57 0.31 -3.91 -23.05
CA GLY A 57 0.50 -3.44 -24.43
C GLY A 57 1.03 -2.00 -24.55
N GLY A 58 1.83 -1.54 -23.57
CA GLY A 58 2.34 -0.16 -23.53
C GLY A 58 1.36 0.87 -22.95
N GLY A 59 0.23 0.42 -22.39
CA GLY A 59 -0.68 1.26 -21.62
C GLY A 59 -0.06 1.75 -20.31
N ALA A 60 -0.77 2.66 -19.63
CA ALA A 60 -0.36 3.11 -18.30
C ALA A 60 -0.48 1.97 -17.27
N PRO A 61 0.42 1.92 -16.26
CA PRO A 61 0.28 1.00 -15.15
C PRO A 61 -0.95 1.34 -14.31
N VAL A 62 -1.53 0.34 -13.67
CA VAL A 62 -2.57 0.54 -12.64
C VAL A 62 -1.87 0.89 -11.34
N ARG A 63 -2.35 1.93 -10.67
CA ARG A 63 -1.95 2.34 -9.32
C ARG A 63 -3.22 2.62 -8.54
N GLN A 64 -3.83 1.56 -8.02
CA GLN A 64 -5.10 1.64 -7.31
C GLN A 64 -4.82 1.83 -5.82
N PRO A 65 -5.11 3.00 -5.21
CA PRO A 65 -4.95 3.18 -3.77
C PRO A 65 -5.83 2.20 -3.00
N MET A 66 -5.30 1.68 -1.90
CA MET A 66 -6.03 0.85 -0.95
C MET A 66 -6.52 1.72 0.21
N THR A 67 -7.72 1.42 0.69
CA THR A 67 -8.35 2.10 1.82
C THR A 67 -8.19 1.25 3.07
N ARG A 68 -7.81 1.86 4.19
CA ARG A 68 -7.75 1.17 5.48
C ARG A 68 -9.16 0.71 5.90
N VAL A 69 -9.33 -0.59 6.13
CA VAL A 69 -10.57 -1.17 6.65
C VAL A 69 -10.54 -1.05 8.17
N LYS A 70 -11.64 -0.61 8.78
CA LYS A 70 -11.76 -0.62 10.24
C LYS A 70 -11.85 -2.07 10.71
N HIS A 71 -10.75 -2.62 11.23
CA HIS A 71 -10.75 -3.92 11.90
C HIS A 71 -10.79 -3.73 13.43
N GLN A 72 -11.56 -4.57 14.12
CA GLN A 72 -11.53 -4.70 15.58
C GLN A 72 -10.51 -5.78 15.97
N GLU A 73 -9.76 -5.53 17.05
CA GLU A 73 -9.04 -6.50 17.90
C GLU A 73 -7.63 -7.03 17.53
N SER A 74 -6.89 -6.42 16.60
CA SER A 74 -5.44 -6.65 16.57
C SER A 74 -4.66 -5.35 16.50
N GLU A 75 -3.97 -5.01 17.59
CA GLU A 75 -3.19 -3.76 17.71
C GLU A 75 -1.92 -3.76 16.84
N GLU A 76 -1.55 -4.88 16.22
CA GLU A 76 -0.26 -5.03 15.53
C GLU A 76 -0.33 -4.82 14.00
N ALA A 77 -1.48 -5.07 13.36
CA ALA A 77 -1.62 -5.02 11.91
C ALA A 77 -2.80 -4.14 11.46
N CYS A 78 -2.58 -3.34 10.43
CA CYS A 78 -3.62 -2.58 9.73
C CYS A 78 -4.06 -3.34 8.48
N VAL A 79 -5.37 -3.51 8.27
CA VAL A 79 -5.91 -4.12 7.05
C VAL A 79 -6.23 -3.03 6.03
N TYR A 80 -5.76 -3.21 4.80
CA TYR A 80 -6.04 -2.33 3.68
C TYR A 80 -6.77 -3.09 2.58
N SER A 81 -7.76 -2.44 1.96
CA SER A 81 -8.58 -3.04 0.90
C SER A 81 -8.60 -2.19 -0.36
N ALA A 82 -8.55 -2.84 -1.52
CA ALA A 82 -8.80 -2.22 -2.80
C ALA A 82 -9.63 -3.14 -3.70
N ARG A 83 -10.45 -2.51 -4.55
CA ARG A 83 -11.28 -3.18 -5.54
C ARG A 83 -10.81 -2.80 -6.93
N VAL A 84 -10.53 -3.80 -7.77
CA VAL A 84 -10.14 -3.62 -9.18
C VAL A 84 -11.04 -4.47 -10.08
N PRO A 85 -11.33 -4.05 -11.32
CA PRO A 85 -12.09 -4.87 -12.25
C PRO A 85 -11.43 -6.24 -12.48
N SER A 86 -12.23 -7.31 -12.56
CA SER A 86 -11.74 -8.67 -12.83
C SER A 86 -11.41 -8.90 -14.31
N THR A 87 -11.15 -7.82 -15.06
CA THR A 87 -10.75 -7.85 -16.48
C THR A 87 -9.32 -8.33 -16.69
N ARG A 88 -8.53 -8.41 -15.60
CA ARG A 88 -7.15 -8.91 -15.58
C ARG A 88 -7.02 -9.93 -14.44
N PRO A 89 -6.18 -10.95 -14.59
CA PRO A 89 -5.97 -11.94 -13.54
C PRO A 89 -5.37 -11.31 -12.28
N VAL A 90 -5.67 -11.89 -11.12
CA VAL A 90 -5.15 -11.43 -9.82
C VAL A 90 -3.62 -11.40 -9.76
N SER A 91 -2.95 -12.27 -10.51
CA SER A 91 -1.49 -12.36 -10.58
C SER A 91 -0.80 -11.16 -11.25
N ASP A 92 -1.56 -10.33 -11.99
CA ASP A 92 -1.02 -9.10 -12.58
C ASP A 92 -0.86 -7.99 -11.54
N TYR A 93 -1.52 -8.14 -10.38
CA TYR A 93 -1.52 -7.15 -9.32
C TYR A 93 -0.53 -7.53 -8.23
N THR A 94 0.28 -6.57 -7.80
CA THR A 94 1.18 -6.70 -6.66
C THR A 94 0.92 -5.54 -5.69
N PRO A 95 0.56 -5.82 -4.43
CA PRO A 95 0.49 -4.79 -3.41
C PRO A 95 1.86 -4.14 -3.18
N ARG A 96 1.86 -2.83 -3.00
CA ARG A 96 3.04 -2.06 -2.61
C ARG A 96 2.70 -1.00 -1.59
N LEU A 97 3.69 -0.63 -0.78
CA LEU A 97 3.64 0.47 0.15
C LEU A 97 4.62 1.55 -0.33
N ILE A 98 4.16 2.79 -0.37
CA ILE A 98 4.97 3.97 -0.71
C ILE A 98 4.85 5.02 0.39
N PRO A 99 5.87 5.86 0.61
CA PRO A 99 5.75 7.03 1.45
C PRO A 99 4.61 7.93 0.96
N HIS A 100 3.85 8.47 1.89
CA HIS A 100 2.76 9.38 1.58
C HIS A 100 2.73 10.50 2.59
N ARG A 101 2.43 11.70 2.11
CA ARG A 101 2.06 12.80 2.97
C ARG A 101 1.13 13.75 2.22
N PRO A 102 -0.06 14.08 2.77
CA PRO A 102 -0.95 15.04 2.15
C PRO A 102 -0.24 16.38 1.89
N GLY A 103 -0.35 16.89 0.67
CA GLY A 103 0.19 18.21 0.31
C GLY A 103 1.70 18.27 0.04
N VAL A 104 2.41 17.13 0.07
CA VAL A 104 3.85 17.06 -0.22
C VAL A 104 4.09 16.05 -1.34
N SER A 105 4.78 16.47 -2.41
CA SER A 105 5.36 15.52 -3.36
C SER A 105 6.50 14.79 -2.68
N VAL A 106 6.42 13.46 -2.62
CA VAL A 106 7.47 12.62 -2.02
C VAL A 106 8.80 12.97 -2.69
N PRO A 107 9.81 13.41 -1.91
CA PRO A 107 11.14 13.70 -2.43
C PRO A 107 11.73 12.47 -3.13
N LEU A 108 12.62 12.68 -4.12
CA LEU A 108 13.27 11.57 -4.83
C LEU A 108 14.12 10.72 -3.88
N GLU A 109 14.62 11.34 -2.82
CA GLU A 109 15.41 10.78 -1.73
C GLU A 109 14.58 9.82 -0.85
N ALA A 110 13.25 10.02 -0.79
CA ALA A 110 12.29 9.18 -0.10
C ALA A 110 11.55 8.22 -1.06
N ALA A 111 12.14 7.85 -2.20
CA ALA A 111 11.55 6.95 -3.20
C ALA A 111 11.51 5.46 -2.77
N GLN A 112 11.32 5.19 -1.49
CA GLN A 112 11.24 3.83 -0.98
C GLN A 112 9.95 3.18 -1.47
N ILE A 113 10.04 1.97 -2.00
CA ILE A 113 8.87 1.17 -2.38
C ILE A 113 9.05 -0.20 -1.75
N LEU A 114 8.16 -0.53 -0.83
CA LEU A 114 8.08 -1.87 -0.26
C LEU A 114 7.08 -2.66 -1.10
N TRP A 115 7.54 -3.71 -1.73
CA TRP A 115 6.68 -4.62 -2.50
C TRP A 115 6.28 -5.80 -1.62
N GLN A 116 5.04 -6.26 -1.76
CA GLN A 116 4.65 -7.57 -1.24
C GLN A 116 5.46 -8.63 -2.00
N ARG A 117 6.31 -9.34 -1.27
CA ARG A 117 7.09 -10.48 -1.76
C ARG A 117 6.43 -11.79 -1.36
#